data_AF-A0A2U3LBM2-F1
#
_entry.id   AF-A0A2U3LBM2-F1
#
_cell.length_a   1.000
_cell.length_b   1.000
_cell.length_c   1.000
_cell.angle_alpha   90.00
_cell.angle_beta   90.00
_cell.angle_gamma   90.00
#
_symmetry.space_group_name_H-M   'P 1'
#
loop_
_entity.id
_entity.type
_entity.pdbx_description
1 polymer ?
#
loop_
_entity_poly.entity_id
_entity_poly.type
_entity_poly.pdbx_seq_one_letter_code
_entity_poly.pdbx_strand_id
1 'polypeptide(L)'
;MSIAGMNPFMGELVNTNVQGVTCLWIQKCDYQISPVVASNTAVLVSTALTASIQTITTGITNPDVPRNTVAKGAIATSTGTVTVTGTDFLGTVITETIALSGVNAVAGLKAFATVTQITLPVSSGTGDGVSIGLGSKLGLPYTLTKNVVAKAYNNNVLEATNPTVTVDPANLCNNTATLATALAGSVVDIYLDVPG
;
A
#
# COMPACT_ATOMS: atom_id res chain seq x y z
N MET A 1 24.78 -15.08 -14.79
CA MET A 1 26.12 -14.73 -14.31
C MET A 1 26.25 -15.28 -12.90
N SER A 2 27.01 -16.36 -12.70
CA SER A 2 27.25 -16.89 -11.36
C SER A 2 28.25 -15.96 -10.67
N ILE A 3 27.85 -15.40 -9.54
CA ILE A 3 28.77 -14.68 -8.67
C ILE A 3 29.87 -15.65 -8.23
N ALA A 4 31.14 -15.22 -8.27
CA ALA A 4 32.21 -16.00 -7.68
C ALA A 4 31.89 -16.22 -6.18
N GLY A 5 32.17 -17.42 -5.66
CA GLY A 5 31.90 -17.74 -4.26
C GLY A 5 32.56 -16.71 -3.34
N MET A 6 31.77 -16.08 -2.47
CA MET A 6 32.29 -15.24 -1.39
C MET A 6 33.31 -16.05 -0.60
N ASN A 7 34.51 -15.49 -0.38
CA ASN A 7 35.55 -16.13 0.42
C ASN A 7 35.43 -15.66 1.88
N PRO A 8 34.82 -16.45 2.79
CA PRO A 8 34.65 -16.06 4.19
C PRO A 8 35.97 -16.02 4.98
N PHE A 9 37.10 -16.45 4.38
CA PHE A 9 38.41 -16.49 5.03
C PHE A 9 39.31 -15.29 4.68
N MET A 10 38.94 -14.49 3.68
CA MET A 10 39.49 -13.15 3.50
C MET A 10 38.61 -12.21 4.32
N GLY A 11 38.86 -12.13 5.63
CA GLY A 11 38.06 -11.32 6.54
C GLY A 11 37.84 -9.92 5.98
N GLU A 12 36.62 -9.63 5.57
CA GLU A 12 36.21 -8.30 5.12
C GLU A 12 36.19 -7.43 6.38
N LEU A 13 37.28 -6.70 6.64
CA LEU A 13 37.33 -5.72 7.73
C LEU A 13 36.41 -4.55 7.36
N VAL A 14 35.10 -4.74 7.49
CA VAL A 14 34.15 -3.62 7.58
C VAL A 14 34.25 -3.09 9.01
N ASN A 15 35.42 -2.55 9.35
CA ASN A 15 35.76 -2.06 10.67
C ASN A 15 36.22 -0.62 10.59
N THR A 16 35.76 0.18 11.53
CA THR A 16 36.24 1.53 11.78
C THR A 16 36.82 1.57 13.18
N ASN A 17 37.86 2.37 13.37
CA ASN A 17 38.51 2.58 14.66
C ASN A 17 37.76 3.61 15.53
N VAL A 18 36.60 4.11 15.09
CA VAL A 18 35.77 5.06 15.82
C VAL A 18 34.78 4.33 16.72
N GLN A 19 34.89 4.56 18.03
CA GLN A 19 33.96 4.02 19.02
C GLN A 19 32.52 4.43 18.70
N GLY A 20 31.59 3.46 18.72
CA GLY A 20 30.16 3.69 18.47
C GLY A 20 29.72 3.59 17.01
N VAL A 21 30.63 3.37 16.07
CA VAL A 21 30.25 3.12 14.67
C VAL A 21 30.21 1.62 14.40
N THR A 22 29.08 1.15 13.86
CA THR A 22 28.91 -0.20 13.36
C THR A 22 28.77 -0.15 11.84
N CYS A 23 29.58 -0.93 11.14
CA CYS A 23 29.42 -1.08 9.70
C CYS A 23 28.60 -2.34 9.43
N LEU A 24 27.60 -2.22 8.56
CA LEU A 24 26.69 -3.30 8.22
C LEU A 24 26.82 -3.62 6.73
N TRP A 25 26.73 -4.91 6.41
CA TRP A 25 26.50 -5.33 5.04
C TRP A 25 25.04 -5.11 4.70
N ILE A 26 24.77 -4.48 3.55
CA ILE A 26 23.41 -4.22 3.08
C ILE A 26 23.17 -4.97 1.78
N GLN A 27 21.99 -5.56 1.66
CA GLN A 27 21.47 -6.06 0.40
C GLN A 27 20.52 -5.02 -0.17
N LYS A 28 20.61 -4.79 -1.48
CA LYS A 28 19.70 -3.91 -2.19
C LYS A 28 18.57 -4.72 -2.80
N CYS A 29 17.34 -4.42 -2.41
CA CYS A 29 16.15 -4.90 -3.11
C CYS A 29 15.68 -3.81 -4.06
N ASP A 30 15.43 -4.21 -5.31
CA ASP A 30 14.79 -3.40 -6.33
C ASP A 30 13.34 -3.87 -6.48
N TYR A 31 12.41 -3.06 -5.98
CA TYR A 31 10.99 -3.35 -6.04
C TYR A 31 10.31 -2.51 -7.13
N GLN A 32 10.14 -3.13 -8.29
CA GLN A 32 9.59 -2.54 -9.49
C GLN A 32 8.11 -2.90 -9.68
N ILE A 33 7.27 -1.88 -9.84
CA ILE A 33 5.83 -1.99 -10.07
C ILE A 33 5.35 -0.94 -11.08
N SER A 34 4.10 -1.05 -11.57
CA SER A 34 3.54 -0.06 -12.50
C SER A 34 2.13 0.36 -12.06
N PRO A 35 2.01 1.06 -10.92
CA PRO A 35 0.72 1.41 -10.37
C PRO A 35 -0.04 2.41 -11.25
N VAL A 36 -1.26 2.07 -11.62
CA VAL A 36 -2.19 2.97 -12.32
C VAL A 36 -2.57 4.16 -11.44
N VAL A 37 -3.07 5.21 -12.07
CA VAL A 37 -3.56 6.41 -11.39
C VAL A 37 -4.57 6.06 -10.29
N ALA A 38 -4.47 6.76 -9.16
CA ALA A 38 -5.45 6.63 -8.08
C ALA A 38 -6.86 6.93 -8.59
N SER A 39 -7.84 6.19 -8.08
CA SER A 39 -9.23 6.27 -8.52
C SER A 39 -10.16 6.07 -7.33
N ASN A 40 -11.34 6.69 -7.34
CA ASN A 40 -12.34 6.52 -6.29
C ASN A 40 -13.32 5.36 -6.57
N THR A 41 -13.22 4.70 -7.73
CA THR A 41 -14.21 3.72 -8.22
C THR A 41 -13.59 2.46 -8.81
N ALA A 42 -12.26 2.33 -8.79
CA ALA A 42 -11.55 1.25 -9.46
C ALA A 42 -11.78 -0.14 -8.85
N VAL A 43 -12.13 -0.26 -7.56
CA VAL A 43 -12.38 -1.55 -6.90
C VAL A 43 -13.86 -1.90 -6.94
N LEU A 44 -14.72 -0.94 -6.59
CA LEU A 44 -16.17 -1.05 -6.63
C LEU A 44 -16.74 0.28 -7.10
N VAL A 45 -17.51 0.25 -8.20
CA VAL A 45 -18.26 1.41 -8.68
C VAL A 45 -19.29 1.86 -7.63
N SER A 46 -19.74 3.11 -7.72
CA SER A 46 -20.72 3.63 -6.76
C SER A 46 -21.96 2.75 -6.69
N THR A 47 -22.14 2.10 -5.55
CA THR A 47 -23.23 1.16 -5.29
C THR A 47 -24.21 1.83 -4.37
N ALA A 48 -25.49 1.89 -4.77
CA ALA A 48 -26.55 2.49 -3.96
C ALA A 48 -26.67 1.77 -2.62
N LEU A 49 -26.82 2.54 -1.54
CA LEU A 49 -27.04 1.97 -0.22
C LEU A 49 -28.52 1.66 0.00
N THR A 50 -28.81 0.69 0.87
CA THR A 50 -30.18 0.27 1.21
C THR A 50 -30.46 0.48 2.70
N ALA A 51 -31.65 0.14 3.16
CA ALA A 51 -32.02 0.16 4.58
C ALA A 51 -31.35 -0.98 5.39
N SER A 52 -30.46 -1.77 4.79
CA SER A 52 -29.74 -2.86 5.44
C SER A 52 -28.28 -2.88 5.00
N ILE A 53 -27.42 -3.42 5.87
CA ILE A 53 -26.00 -3.63 5.55
C ILE A 53 -25.91 -4.58 4.35
N GLN A 54 -25.04 -4.24 3.40
CA GLN A 54 -24.85 -5.02 2.18
C GLN A 54 -23.48 -5.67 2.20
N THR A 55 -23.42 -6.96 1.91
CA THR A 55 -22.16 -7.70 1.75
C THR A 55 -21.95 -7.97 0.27
N ILE A 56 -20.95 -7.32 -0.31
CA ILE A 56 -20.58 -7.43 -1.72
C ILE A 56 -19.44 -8.43 -1.85
N THR A 57 -19.62 -9.45 -2.70
CA THR A 57 -18.62 -10.49 -2.99
C THR A 57 -18.40 -10.71 -4.50
N THR A 58 -19.14 -9.99 -5.34
CA THR A 58 -19.06 -10.07 -6.81
C THR A 58 -18.91 -8.68 -7.41
N GLY A 59 -18.37 -8.58 -8.63
CA GLY A 59 -18.16 -7.28 -9.27
C GLY A 59 -17.06 -6.43 -8.62
N ILE A 60 -16.20 -7.07 -7.81
CA ILE A 60 -15.03 -6.45 -7.19
C ILE A 60 -13.86 -6.62 -8.16
N THR A 61 -13.17 -5.52 -8.44
CA THR A 61 -11.90 -5.54 -9.19
C THR A 61 -10.75 -5.46 -8.21
N ASN A 62 -9.79 -6.37 -8.33
CA ASN A 62 -8.60 -6.36 -7.47
C ASN A 62 -7.69 -5.16 -7.79
N PRO A 63 -6.92 -4.67 -6.81
CA PRO A 63 -5.84 -3.72 -7.05
C PRO A 63 -4.86 -4.21 -8.12
N ASP A 64 -4.36 -3.27 -8.90
CA ASP A 64 -3.36 -3.51 -9.96
C ASP A 64 -1.99 -3.90 -9.39
N VAL A 65 -1.65 -3.32 -8.24
CA VAL A 65 -0.52 -3.68 -7.40
C VAL A 65 -0.96 -3.60 -5.94
N PRO A 66 -0.27 -4.26 -5.00
CA PRO A 66 -0.67 -4.18 -3.59
C PRO A 66 -0.61 -2.74 -3.08
N ARG A 67 -1.76 -2.19 -2.69
CA ARG A 67 -1.92 -0.77 -2.31
C ARG A 67 -3.16 -0.57 -1.47
N ASN A 68 -3.30 0.60 -0.86
CA ASN A 68 -4.47 0.89 -0.04
C ASN A 68 -5.75 1.11 -0.85
N THR A 69 -6.88 0.81 -0.23
CA THR A 69 -8.20 1.14 -0.78
C THR A 69 -8.67 2.51 -0.30
N VAL A 70 -9.64 3.09 -1.01
CA VAL A 70 -10.23 4.40 -0.68
C VAL A 70 -11.74 4.25 -0.67
N ALA A 71 -12.41 4.66 0.41
CA ALA A 71 -13.86 4.69 0.47
C ALA A 71 -14.38 6.12 0.25
N LYS A 72 -15.44 6.26 -0.54
CA LYS A 72 -16.08 7.56 -0.81
C LYS A 72 -17.60 7.41 -0.83
N GLY A 73 -18.28 8.30 -0.10
CA GLY A 73 -19.74 8.42 -0.15
C GLY A 73 -20.21 9.25 -1.35
N ALA A 74 -21.45 9.02 -1.78
CA ALA A 74 -22.07 9.73 -2.90
C ALA A 74 -22.67 11.08 -2.49
N ILE A 75 -23.05 11.25 -1.22
CA ILE A 75 -23.72 12.46 -0.72
C ILE A 75 -23.00 13.05 0.49
N ALA A 76 -23.25 14.33 0.78
CA ALA A 76 -22.58 15.05 1.87
C ALA A 76 -22.88 14.43 3.25
N THR A 77 -24.02 13.77 3.40
CA THR A 77 -24.46 13.09 4.63
C THR A 77 -24.08 11.62 4.66
N SER A 78 -23.34 11.07 3.68
CA SER A 78 -22.89 9.68 3.72
C SER A 78 -22.05 9.45 4.98
N THR A 79 -22.46 8.50 5.82
CA THR A 79 -21.82 8.18 7.11
C THR A 79 -21.80 6.68 7.33
N GLY A 80 -21.25 6.24 8.47
CA GLY A 80 -21.05 4.84 8.77
C GLY A 80 -19.67 4.36 8.30
N THR A 81 -19.49 3.04 8.32
CA THR A 81 -18.19 2.42 8.05
C THR A 81 -18.31 1.40 6.94
N VAL A 82 -17.33 1.42 6.04
CA VAL A 82 -17.09 0.35 5.08
C VAL A 82 -16.08 -0.62 5.68
N THR A 83 -16.33 -1.91 5.59
CA THR A 83 -15.34 -2.94 5.93
C THR A 83 -14.87 -3.64 4.67
N VAL A 84 -13.57 -3.58 4.39
CA VAL A 84 -12.94 -4.22 3.24
C VAL A 84 -12.17 -5.43 3.76
N THR A 85 -12.44 -6.60 3.18
CA THR A 85 -11.72 -7.85 3.45
C THR A 85 -11.09 -8.36 2.16
N GLY A 86 -9.87 -8.87 2.27
CA GLY A 86 -9.10 -9.37 1.15
C GLY A 86 -7.80 -9.98 1.63
N THR A 87 -6.75 -9.95 0.81
CA THR A 87 -5.44 -10.48 1.17
C THR A 87 -4.32 -9.46 1.04
N ASP A 88 -3.27 -9.63 1.82
CA ASP A 88 -2.01 -8.89 1.67
C ASP A 88 -1.10 -9.51 0.60
N PHE A 89 0.12 -8.99 0.50
CA PHE A 89 1.17 -9.41 -0.43
C PHE A 89 1.52 -10.90 -0.35
N LEU A 90 1.32 -11.54 0.82
CA LEU A 90 1.63 -12.95 1.06
C LEU A 90 0.38 -13.85 0.98
N GLY A 91 -0.78 -13.28 0.59
CA GLY A 91 -2.04 -14.01 0.59
C GLY A 91 -2.68 -14.15 1.97
N THR A 92 -2.14 -13.49 3.01
CA THR A 92 -2.74 -13.51 4.35
C THR A 92 -4.02 -12.71 4.34
N VAL A 93 -5.10 -13.26 4.90
CA VAL A 93 -6.38 -12.56 4.99
C VAL A 93 -6.25 -11.35 5.91
N ILE A 94 -6.67 -10.19 5.40
CA ILE A 94 -6.67 -8.92 6.11
C ILE A 94 -8.03 -8.25 5.99
N THR A 95 -8.39 -7.52 7.04
CA THR A 95 -9.60 -6.69 7.09
C THR A 95 -9.25 -5.28 7.54
N GLU A 96 -9.91 -4.29 6.93
CA GLU A 96 -9.84 -2.89 7.30
C GLU A 96 -11.23 -2.26 7.38
N THR A 97 -11.45 -1.42 8.37
CA THR A 97 -12.68 -0.63 8.50
C THR A 97 -12.36 0.84 8.24
N ILE A 98 -13.06 1.44 7.28
CA ILE A 98 -12.89 2.82 6.83
C ILE A 98 -14.18 3.59 7.12
N ALA A 99 -14.10 4.64 7.93
CA ALA A 99 -15.25 5.51 8.19
C ALA A 99 -15.48 6.46 7.01
N LEU A 100 -16.73 6.59 6.56
CA LEU A 100 -17.11 7.54 5.52
C LEU A 100 -17.11 8.97 6.06
N SER A 101 -16.79 9.94 5.19
CA SER A 101 -16.79 11.37 5.52
C SER A 101 -17.51 12.15 4.42
N GLY A 102 -18.81 11.88 4.26
CA GLY A 102 -19.62 12.46 3.20
C GLY A 102 -19.05 12.14 1.81
N VAL A 103 -18.90 13.18 0.98
CA VAL A 103 -18.33 13.07 -0.37
C VAL A 103 -16.80 13.04 -0.42
N ASN A 104 -16.13 13.15 0.73
CA ASN A 104 -14.67 13.10 0.78
C ASN A 104 -14.18 11.66 0.63
N ALA A 105 -13.12 11.51 -0.16
CA ALA A 105 -12.41 10.24 -0.26
C ALA A 105 -11.60 10.00 1.03
N VAL A 106 -11.84 8.87 1.68
CA VAL A 106 -11.13 8.45 2.89
C VAL A 106 -10.21 7.29 2.55
N ALA A 107 -8.91 7.54 2.63
CA ALA A 107 -7.89 6.55 2.32
C ALA A 107 -7.68 5.57 3.47
N GLY A 108 -7.75 4.28 3.17
CA GLY A 108 -7.32 3.22 4.08
C GLY A 108 -5.83 3.29 4.40
N LEU A 109 -5.41 2.50 5.38
CA LEU A 109 -4.03 2.37 5.84
C LEU A 109 -3.40 1.09 5.32
N LYS A 110 -4.16 0.00 5.21
CA LYS A 110 -3.67 -1.31 4.80
C LYS A 110 -3.52 -1.43 3.29
N ALA A 111 -2.40 -2.02 2.84
CA ALA A 111 -2.20 -2.43 1.47
C ALA A 111 -2.85 -3.80 1.20
N PHE A 112 -3.80 -3.82 0.27
CA PHE A 112 -4.47 -5.01 -0.21
C PHE A 112 -3.86 -5.44 -1.55
N ALA A 113 -3.50 -6.71 -1.68
CA ALA A 113 -3.18 -7.34 -2.95
C ALA A 113 -4.46 -7.84 -3.66
N THR A 114 -5.43 -8.33 -2.90
CA THR A 114 -6.76 -8.68 -3.40
C THR A 114 -7.84 -8.13 -2.48
N VAL A 115 -9.03 -7.92 -3.02
CA VAL A 115 -10.25 -7.61 -2.25
C VAL A 115 -11.29 -8.67 -2.58
N THR A 116 -11.76 -9.37 -1.55
CA THR A 116 -12.69 -10.51 -1.71
C THR A 116 -14.09 -10.18 -1.21
N GLN A 117 -14.22 -9.23 -0.29
CA GLN A 117 -15.50 -8.82 0.26
C GLN A 117 -15.48 -7.36 0.69
N ILE A 118 -16.59 -6.67 0.45
CA ILE A 118 -16.82 -5.31 0.92
C ILE A 118 -18.17 -5.27 1.63
N THR A 119 -18.19 -4.84 2.88
CA THR A 119 -19.42 -4.59 3.64
C THR A 119 -19.72 -3.09 3.62
N LEU A 120 -20.87 -2.72 3.09
CA LEU A 120 -21.34 -1.34 2.98
C LEU A 120 -22.35 -1.03 4.09
N PRO A 121 -22.35 0.21 4.64
CA PRO A 121 -23.29 0.62 5.68
C PRO A 121 -24.72 0.77 5.13
N VAL A 122 -25.67 1.02 6.03
CA VAL A 122 -27.03 1.44 5.66
C VAL A 122 -27.02 2.85 5.06
N SER A 123 -27.97 3.14 4.19
CA SER A 123 -28.16 4.48 3.60
C SER A 123 -28.44 5.53 4.67
N SER A 124 -27.83 6.70 4.54
CA SER A 124 -28.11 7.88 5.36
C SER A 124 -29.09 8.88 4.71
N GLY A 125 -29.58 8.59 3.50
CA GLY A 125 -30.48 9.50 2.79
C GLY A 125 -30.72 9.13 1.32
N THR A 126 -31.60 9.90 0.68
CA THR A 126 -31.93 9.70 -0.73
C THR A 126 -30.70 9.94 -1.62
N GLY A 127 -30.44 9.02 -2.55
CA GLY A 127 -29.29 9.10 -3.46
C GLY A 127 -27.96 8.67 -2.84
N ASP A 128 -27.97 8.10 -1.64
CA ASP A 128 -26.76 7.61 -1.00
C ASP A 128 -26.19 6.37 -1.71
N GLY A 129 -24.86 6.29 -1.72
CA GLY A 129 -24.10 5.27 -2.39
C GLY A 129 -22.65 5.33 -1.95
N VAL A 130 -21.93 4.23 -2.15
CA VAL A 130 -20.52 4.13 -1.79
C VAL A 130 -19.73 3.54 -2.93
N SER A 131 -18.59 4.15 -3.23
CA SER A 131 -17.61 3.60 -4.15
C SER A 131 -16.32 3.26 -3.41
N ILE A 132 -15.64 2.21 -3.88
CA ILE A 132 -14.32 1.82 -3.41
C ILE A 132 -13.31 1.99 -4.53
N GLY A 133 -12.22 2.65 -4.19
CA GLY A 133 -11.15 3.04 -5.08
C GLY A 133 -9.79 2.51 -4.65
N LEU A 134 -8.78 2.97 -5.37
CA LEU A 134 -7.36 2.71 -5.14
C LEU A 134 -6.67 4.01 -4.74
N GLY A 135 -5.95 3.98 -3.61
CA GLY A 135 -5.18 5.11 -3.10
C GLY A 135 -3.71 5.03 -3.49
N SER A 136 -2.91 6.05 -3.16
CA SER A 136 -1.50 6.13 -3.56
C SER A 136 -0.51 5.47 -2.58
N LYS A 137 -0.98 4.80 -1.52
CA LYS A 137 -0.09 4.10 -0.58
C LYS A 137 0.23 2.72 -1.14
N LEU A 138 1.44 2.56 -1.67
CA LEU A 138 1.93 1.31 -2.23
C LEU A 138 2.41 0.40 -1.11
N GLY A 139 2.03 -0.87 -1.12
CA GLY A 139 2.49 -1.87 -0.17
C GLY A 139 3.97 -2.21 -0.38
N LEU A 140 4.72 -2.29 0.71
CA LEU A 140 6.12 -2.73 0.70
C LEU A 140 6.20 -4.25 0.96
N PRO A 141 7.11 -4.98 0.28
CA PRO A 141 7.19 -6.43 0.38
C PRO A 141 7.93 -6.95 1.64
N TYR A 142 8.07 -6.12 2.68
CA TYR A 142 8.74 -6.47 3.93
C TYR A 142 8.02 -5.88 5.15
N THR A 143 8.07 -6.61 6.27
CA THR A 143 7.80 -6.04 7.59
C THR A 143 9.02 -5.27 8.07
N LEU A 144 8.84 -4.00 8.44
CA LEU A 144 9.95 -3.09 8.71
C LEU A 144 9.86 -2.52 10.14
N THR A 145 11.01 -2.43 10.82
CA THR A 145 11.14 -1.72 12.11
C THR A 145 11.54 -0.25 11.93
N LYS A 146 12.01 0.11 10.73
CA LYS A 146 12.50 1.44 10.36
C LYS A 146 12.37 1.64 8.87
N ASN A 147 12.36 2.89 8.43
CA ASN A 147 12.36 3.21 7.01
C ASN A 147 13.69 2.75 6.38
N VAL A 148 13.60 1.85 5.41
CA VAL A 148 14.75 1.34 4.62
C VAL A 148 14.66 1.73 3.14
N VAL A 149 13.69 2.56 2.76
CA VAL A 149 13.60 3.10 1.39
C VAL A 149 14.77 4.05 1.17
N ALA A 150 15.69 3.64 0.30
CA ALA A 150 16.88 4.39 -0.03
C ALA A 150 16.63 5.42 -1.13
N LYS A 151 15.90 5.00 -2.17
CA LYS A 151 15.53 5.83 -3.33
C LYS A 151 14.21 5.34 -3.90
N ALA A 152 13.45 6.25 -4.51
CA ALA A 152 12.30 5.89 -5.33
C ALA A 152 12.38 6.63 -6.66
N TYR A 153 12.05 5.94 -7.73
CA TYR A 153 11.99 6.49 -9.08
C TYR A 153 10.56 6.35 -9.61
N ASN A 154 10.06 7.40 -10.24
CA ASN A 154 8.81 7.38 -10.99
C ASN A 154 9.12 7.66 -12.46
N ASN A 155 8.77 6.74 -13.34
CA ASN A 155 9.11 6.78 -14.75
C ASN A 155 10.61 7.00 -15.00
N ASN A 156 11.45 6.26 -14.27
CA ASN A 156 12.92 6.37 -14.27
C ASN A 156 13.48 7.72 -13.77
N VAL A 157 12.66 8.61 -13.23
CA VAL A 157 13.09 9.88 -12.63
C VAL A 157 13.12 9.74 -11.12
N LEU A 158 14.25 10.07 -10.50
CA LEU A 158 14.39 10.07 -9.04
C LEU A 158 13.40 11.06 -8.42
N GLU A 159 12.66 10.63 -7.40
CA GLU A 159 11.78 11.51 -6.63
C GLU A 159 12.58 12.64 -5.96
N ALA A 160 12.19 13.89 -6.19
CA ALA A 160 12.82 15.04 -5.56
C ALA A 160 12.50 15.13 -4.06
N THR A 161 11.39 14.54 -3.64
CA THR A 161 10.98 14.42 -2.23
C THR A 161 10.93 12.95 -1.88
N ASN A 162 11.57 12.57 -0.78
CA ASN A 162 11.56 11.18 -0.35
C ASN A 162 10.11 10.69 -0.13
N PRO A 163 9.81 9.43 -0.48
CA PRO A 163 8.51 8.86 -0.18
C PRO A 163 8.18 8.93 1.31
N THR A 164 6.91 9.14 1.63
CA THR A 164 6.40 8.97 2.98
C THR A 164 6.23 7.47 3.24
N VAL A 165 6.95 6.95 4.24
CA VAL A 165 6.97 5.52 4.55
C VAL A 165 6.33 5.25 5.90
N THR A 166 5.40 4.31 5.94
CA THR A 166 4.88 3.72 7.18
C THR A 166 5.47 2.34 7.35
N VAL A 167 5.88 2.01 8.57
CA VAL A 167 6.53 0.75 8.93
C VAL A 167 5.77 0.04 10.02
N ASP A 168 5.72 -1.28 9.94
CA ASP A 168 5.13 -2.16 10.96
C ASP A 168 5.93 -3.47 11.01
N PRO A 169 6.52 -3.83 12.16
CA PRO A 169 7.34 -5.03 12.28
C PRO A 169 6.54 -6.34 12.33
N ALA A 170 5.21 -6.27 12.52
CA ALA A 170 4.35 -7.44 12.69
C ALA A 170 3.41 -7.66 11.50
N ASN A 171 2.85 -6.58 10.94
CA ASN A 171 1.82 -6.67 9.91
C ASN A 171 2.33 -6.16 8.57
N LEU A 172 2.55 -7.08 7.62
CA LEU A 172 3.04 -6.73 6.28
C LEU A 172 2.14 -5.68 5.60
N CYS A 173 0.83 -5.86 5.66
CA CYS A 173 -0.14 -4.95 5.06
C CYS A 173 -0.07 -3.48 5.55
N ASN A 174 0.57 -3.22 6.70
CA ASN A 174 0.72 -1.86 7.24
C ASN A 174 2.00 -1.16 6.74
N ASN A 175 2.89 -1.87 6.05
CA ASN A 175 4.12 -1.31 5.51
C ASN A 175 3.82 -0.70 4.13
N THR A 176 3.88 0.62 4.03
CA THR A 176 3.53 1.33 2.79
C THR A 176 4.50 2.47 2.47
N ALA A 177 4.59 2.80 1.19
CA ALA A 177 5.29 3.98 0.68
C ALA A 177 4.36 4.81 -0.20
N THR A 178 4.36 6.12 0.01
CA THR A 178 3.63 7.09 -0.84
C THR A 178 4.65 8.03 -1.47
N LEU A 179 4.71 8.02 -2.80
CA LEU A 179 5.55 8.94 -3.57
C LEU A 179 4.95 10.35 -3.56
N ALA A 180 5.79 11.36 -3.77
CA ALA A 180 5.35 12.74 -3.93
C ALA A 180 4.76 12.98 -5.32
N THR A 181 5.37 12.35 -6.34
CA THR A 181 4.82 12.37 -7.70
C THR A 181 3.60 11.45 -7.80
N ALA A 182 2.56 11.93 -8.49
CA ALA A 182 1.37 11.13 -8.74
C ALA A 182 1.67 9.87 -9.56
N LEU A 183 0.93 8.81 -9.28
CA LEU A 183 0.99 7.53 -9.99
C LEU A 183 0.25 7.66 -11.33
N ALA A 184 0.77 7.02 -12.38
CA ALA A 184 0.27 7.21 -13.74
C ALA A 184 0.29 5.93 -14.61
N GLY A 185 0.53 4.75 -14.02
CA GLY A 185 0.75 3.50 -14.75
C GLY A 185 2.17 3.34 -15.31
N SER A 186 3.02 4.36 -15.16
CA SER A 186 4.45 4.25 -15.42
C SER A 186 5.14 3.37 -14.39
N VAL A 187 6.32 2.87 -14.76
CA VAL A 187 7.20 2.13 -13.85
C VAL A 187 7.55 2.98 -12.63
N VAL A 188 7.41 2.38 -11.46
CA VAL A 188 7.84 2.89 -10.16
C VAL A 188 8.81 1.88 -9.58
N ASP A 189 10.03 2.33 -9.29
CA ASP A 189 11.09 1.50 -8.71
C ASP A 189 11.41 2.02 -7.30
N ILE A 190 11.22 1.17 -6.29
CA ILE A 190 11.51 1.49 -4.89
C ILE A 190 12.72 0.66 -4.47
N TYR A 191 13.82 1.34 -4.21
CA TYR A 191 15.03 0.72 -3.71
C TYR A 191 14.99 0.62 -2.19
N LEU A 192 15.15 -0.59 -1.67
CA LEU A 192 15.17 -0.89 -0.24
C LEU A 192 16.57 -1.40 0.14
N ASP A 193 17.18 -0.80 1.16
CA ASP A 193 18.44 -1.28 1.72
C ASP A 193 18.11 -2.19 2.92
N VAL A 194 18.01 -3.49 2.66
CA VAL A 194 17.63 -4.48 3.66
C VAL A 194 18.87 -5.09 4.34
N PRO A 195 18.78 -5.46 5.63
CA PRO A 195 19.86 -6.20 6.29
C PRO A 195 20.16 -7.50 5.54
N GLY A 196 21.44 -7.74 5.25
CA GLY A 196 21.92 -8.99 4.65
C GLY A 196 22.09 -10.14 5.64
#